data_AF-A0A7C6JTG7-F1
#
_entry.id   AF-A0A7C6JTG7-F1
#
_cell.length_a   1.000
_cell.length_b   1.000
_cell.length_c   1.000
_cell.angle_alpha   90.00
_cell.angle_beta   90.00
_cell.angle_gamma   90.00
#
_symmetry.space_group_name_H-M   'P 1'
#
loop_
_entity.id
_entity.type
_entity.pdbx_description
1 polymer ?
#
loop_
_entity_poly.entity_id
_entity_poly.type
_entity_poly.pdbx_seq_one_letter_code
_entity_poly.pdbx_strand_id
1 'polypeptide(L)'
;MYLTSVQVSAPLAVSILLSDDDTNFLSLRITQPFSTVSQGFPSAFKLTTGNSLMLSTSDEEISCNIYGAVTAAQVAYNSRSDFINVNNTIGLSNGTLASLNSALLIQTRGRLVLDYSMLPTQYKYLEIEQVIIKYYCRLNLTLAVGVSSMILYWRPNTQVNWIELQQISLSIIGSANYLTNPIEHDITDMVLGAPDPWEVINNLQTSFVGTHTGLGLGNTVQLDAVEIEICMTGKNQITIFGYEA
;
A
#
# COMPACT_ATOMS: atom_id res chain seq x y z
N MET A 1 15.38 37.45 -20.09
CA MET A 1 15.90 36.07 -20.09
C MET A 1 15.47 35.37 -21.38
N TYR A 2 16.35 34.58 -21.97
CA TYR A 2 16.11 33.80 -23.18
C TYR A 2 16.31 32.32 -22.88
N LEU A 3 15.33 31.49 -23.19
CA LEU A 3 15.41 30.03 -23.03
C LEU A 3 15.87 29.39 -24.34
N THR A 4 16.73 28.38 -24.27
CA THR A 4 17.33 27.71 -25.44
C THR A 4 16.96 26.24 -25.53
N SER A 5 16.74 25.58 -24.40
CA SER A 5 16.25 24.20 -24.36
C SER A 5 15.61 23.89 -23.02
N VAL A 6 14.87 22.78 -22.99
CA VAL A 6 14.45 22.11 -21.77
C VAL A 6 14.92 20.66 -21.77
N GLN A 7 15.23 20.15 -20.60
CA GLN A 7 15.41 18.74 -20.34
C GLN A 7 14.44 18.32 -19.26
N VAL A 8 13.68 17.26 -19.53
CA VAL A 8 12.72 16.68 -18.60
C VAL A 8 13.10 15.24 -18.36
N SER A 9 13.14 14.82 -17.10
CA SER A 9 13.26 13.42 -16.69
C SER A 9 12.00 13.03 -15.94
N ALA A 10 11.33 11.97 -16.39
CA ALA A 10 10.11 11.48 -15.76
C ALA A 10 10.22 9.97 -15.51
N PRO A 11 9.98 9.50 -14.27
CA PRO A 11 10.05 8.09 -13.93
C PRO A 11 8.79 7.32 -14.36
N LEU A 12 7.63 8.00 -14.46
CA LEU A 12 6.38 7.48 -15.03
C LEU A 12 5.93 8.38 -16.19
N ALA A 13 4.95 7.93 -16.98
CA ALA A 13 4.44 8.76 -18.08
C ALA A 13 3.78 10.05 -17.56
N VAL A 14 4.02 11.14 -18.28
CA VAL A 14 3.50 12.47 -17.94
C VAL A 14 3.49 13.38 -19.18
N SER A 15 2.52 14.28 -19.23
CA SER A 15 2.54 15.43 -20.13
C SER A 15 2.99 16.67 -19.36
N ILE A 16 3.95 17.42 -19.92
CA ILE A 16 4.48 18.65 -19.35
C ILE A 16 4.21 19.81 -20.29
N LEU A 17 3.68 20.89 -19.72
CA LEU A 17 3.41 22.14 -20.40
C LEU A 17 4.22 23.25 -19.75
N LEU A 18 4.95 24.03 -20.57
CA LEU A 18 5.58 25.27 -20.14
C LEU A 18 4.88 26.45 -20.80
N SER A 19 4.58 27.46 -19.99
CA SER A 19 3.94 28.68 -20.43
C SER A 19 4.60 29.93 -19.85
N ASP A 20 4.52 31.01 -20.62
CA ASP A 20 4.86 32.37 -20.21
C ASP A 20 3.55 33.06 -19.83
N ASP A 21 3.23 33.08 -18.53
CA ASP A 21 1.87 33.25 -18.00
C ASP A 21 0.86 32.34 -18.76
N ASP A 22 -0.07 32.94 -19.50
CA ASP A 22 -1.13 32.24 -20.25
C ASP A 22 -0.69 31.73 -21.63
N THR A 23 0.55 32.02 -22.05
CA THR A 23 1.04 31.64 -23.38
C THR A 23 1.85 30.34 -23.33
N ASN A 24 1.20 29.24 -23.68
CA ASN A 24 1.86 27.94 -23.82
C ASN A 24 2.85 27.97 -24.99
N PHE A 25 4.13 27.72 -24.71
CA PHE A 25 5.18 27.71 -25.73
C PHE A 25 5.86 26.35 -25.89
N LEU A 26 5.66 25.43 -24.95
CA LEU A 26 6.14 24.06 -25.07
C LEU A 26 5.15 23.07 -24.47
N SER A 27 4.92 21.97 -25.19
CA SER A 27 4.25 20.78 -24.70
C SER A 27 5.13 19.57 -24.98
N LEU A 28 5.48 18.82 -23.94
CA LEU A 28 6.24 17.57 -24.03
C LEU A 28 5.40 16.44 -23.48
N ARG A 29 5.34 15.33 -24.20
CA ARG A 29 4.72 14.11 -23.69
C ARG A 29 5.77 13.05 -23.52
N ILE A 30 5.92 12.56 -22.30
CA ILE A 30 6.80 11.47 -21.95
C ILE A 30 5.93 10.23 -21.74
N THR A 31 6.10 9.22 -22.58
CA THR A 31 5.30 7.99 -22.53
C THR A 31 6.12 6.78 -22.08
N GLN A 32 7.44 6.91 -22.02
CA GLN A 32 8.32 5.84 -21.57
C GLN A 32 8.76 6.14 -20.13
N PRO A 33 8.57 5.20 -19.19
CA PRO A 33 9.03 5.37 -17.82
C PRO A 33 10.56 5.48 -17.78
N PHE A 34 11.06 6.24 -16.80
CA PHE A 34 12.49 6.54 -16.61
C PHE A 34 13.20 7.06 -17.85
N SER A 35 12.50 7.88 -18.64
CA SER A 35 13.08 8.50 -19.83
C SER A 35 13.44 9.96 -19.57
N THR A 36 14.46 10.41 -20.29
CA THR A 36 14.88 11.80 -20.29
C THR A 36 14.72 12.35 -21.69
N VAL A 37 13.87 13.36 -21.83
CA VAL A 37 13.61 14.05 -23.09
C VAL A 37 14.30 15.41 -23.04
N SER A 38 15.13 15.70 -24.04
CA SER A 38 15.74 17.01 -24.22
C SER A 38 15.19 17.63 -25.50
N GLN A 39 14.60 18.81 -25.37
CA GLN A 39 14.02 19.55 -26.47
C GLN A 39 14.72 20.90 -26.60
N GLY A 40 15.50 21.05 -27.66
CA GLY A 40 16.01 22.35 -28.08
C GLY A 40 14.91 23.19 -28.72
N PHE A 41 14.90 24.49 -28.46
CA PHE A 41 14.02 25.40 -29.17
C PHE A 41 14.63 25.76 -30.55
N PRO A 42 13.83 25.80 -31.63
CA PRO A 42 14.32 26.19 -32.96
C PRO A 42 14.98 27.58 -32.97
N SER A 43 14.50 28.47 -32.10
CA SER A 43 15.10 29.76 -31.78
C SER A 43 14.96 30.02 -30.29
N ALA A 44 15.83 30.87 -29.71
CA ALA A 44 15.75 31.18 -28.30
C ALA A 44 14.40 31.83 -27.96
N PHE A 45 13.63 31.23 -27.05
CA PHE A 45 12.35 31.75 -26.60
C PHE A 45 12.58 32.87 -25.60
N LYS A 46 12.10 34.07 -25.91
CA LYS A 46 12.23 35.23 -25.02
C LYS A 46 11.08 35.24 -24.02
N LEU A 47 11.39 35.10 -22.74
CA LEU A 47 10.40 35.31 -21.68
C LEU A 47 10.05 36.79 -21.58
N THR A 48 8.75 37.08 -21.49
CA THR A 48 8.25 38.45 -21.38
C THR A 48 8.62 39.02 -20.02
N THR A 49 9.10 40.27 -20.01
CA THR A 49 9.52 40.92 -18.76
C THR A 49 8.32 41.11 -17.83
N GLY A 50 8.42 40.59 -16.61
CA GLY A 50 7.35 40.67 -15.61
C GLY A 50 6.40 39.47 -15.61
N ASN A 51 6.47 38.59 -16.61
CA ASN A 51 5.68 37.36 -16.66
C ASN A 51 6.34 36.24 -15.84
N SER A 52 5.51 35.30 -15.38
CA SER A 52 5.96 34.10 -14.68
C SER A 52 6.12 32.95 -15.67
N LEU A 53 7.24 32.24 -15.56
CA LEU A 53 7.35 30.92 -16.16
C LEU A 53 6.48 29.95 -15.35
N MET A 54 5.44 29.42 -15.98
CA MET A 54 4.55 28.44 -15.37
C MET A 54 4.86 27.05 -15.91
N LEU A 55 4.80 26.09 -15.00
CA LEU A 55 4.92 24.66 -15.26
C LEU A 55 3.60 24.00 -14.90
N SER A 56 3.03 23.25 -15.83
CA SER A 56 1.88 22.40 -15.57
C SER A 56 2.16 20.97 -16.00
N THR A 57 1.70 20.01 -15.21
CA THR A 57 1.68 18.59 -15.58
C THR A 57 0.25 18.15 -15.86
N SER A 58 0.08 17.22 -16.78
CA SER A 58 -1.21 16.56 -17.04
C SER A 58 -0.98 15.08 -17.35
N ASP A 59 -2.04 14.28 -17.25
CA ASP A 59 -2.01 12.85 -17.55
C ASP A 59 -0.89 12.11 -16.79
N GLU A 60 -0.64 12.52 -15.55
CA GLU A 60 0.34 11.85 -14.69
C GLU A 60 -0.09 10.41 -14.46
N GLU A 61 0.77 9.49 -14.89
CA GLU A 61 0.53 8.06 -14.71
C GLU A 61 0.70 7.71 -13.23
N ILE A 62 -0.30 6.99 -12.72
CA ILE A 62 -0.27 6.38 -11.39
C ILE A 62 0.00 4.89 -11.59
N SER A 63 1.07 4.40 -10.95
CA SER A 63 1.41 2.98 -10.95
C SER A 63 1.04 2.35 -9.60
N CYS A 64 0.15 1.36 -9.62
CA CYS A 64 -0.27 0.62 -8.42
C CYS A 64 0.32 -0.80 -8.42
N ASN A 65 1.06 -1.14 -7.37
CA ASN A 65 1.61 -2.48 -7.16
C ASN A 65 0.99 -3.13 -5.94
N ILE A 66 0.71 -4.43 -6.05
CA ILE A 66 0.15 -5.25 -4.96
C ILE A 66 1.23 -6.19 -4.45
N TYR A 67 1.41 -6.21 -3.14
CA TYR A 67 2.40 -7.01 -2.45
C TYR A 67 1.75 -7.97 -1.47
N GLY A 68 2.22 -9.21 -1.51
CA GLY A 68 1.94 -10.20 -0.48
C GLY A 68 3.00 -10.18 0.62
N ALA A 69 2.70 -10.81 1.75
CA ALA A 69 3.69 -11.01 2.79
C ALA A 69 4.84 -11.90 2.29
N VAL A 70 6.06 -11.66 2.78
CA VAL A 70 7.23 -12.52 2.51
C VAL A 70 7.38 -13.62 3.54
N THR A 71 6.93 -13.37 4.77
CA THR A 71 6.95 -14.31 5.88
C THR A 71 5.66 -14.21 6.67
N ALA A 72 5.27 -15.34 7.24
CA ALA A 72 4.17 -15.43 8.20
C ALA A 72 4.67 -16.18 9.42
N ALA A 73 4.56 -15.55 10.58
CA ALA A 73 5.01 -16.11 11.84
C ALA A 73 3.83 -16.23 12.80
N GLN A 74 3.80 -17.36 13.51
CA GLN A 74 2.89 -17.53 14.61
C GLN A 74 3.49 -16.88 15.86
N VAL A 75 2.74 -15.98 16.49
CA VAL A 75 3.14 -15.32 17.73
C VAL A 75 2.14 -15.66 18.83
N ALA A 76 2.63 -15.86 20.05
CA ALA A 76 1.77 -16.12 21.19
C ALA A 76 0.83 -14.93 21.44
N TYR A 77 -0.46 -15.22 21.56
CA TYR A 77 -1.50 -14.27 21.95
C TYR A 77 -2.15 -14.76 23.25
N ASN A 78 -1.93 -14.02 24.34
CA ASN A 78 -2.22 -14.52 25.70
C ASN A 78 -1.55 -15.89 25.94
N SER A 79 -0.24 -15.96 25.68
CA SER A 79 0.65 -17.12 25.91
C SER A 79 0.47 -18.33 24.98
N ARG A 80 -0.38 -18.26 23.96
CA ARG A 80 -0.64 -19.39 23.05
C ARG A 80 -1.01 -18.93 21.64
N SER A 81 -0.73 -19.75 20.64
CA SER A 81 -1.28 -19.58 19.30
C SER A 81 -1.59 -20.94 18.68
N ASP A 82 -2.80 -21.10 18.16
CA ASP A 82 -3.34 -22.39 17.69
C ASP A 82 -3.59 -22.46 16.18
N PHE A 83 -3.19 -21.42 15.46
CA PHE A 83 -3.22 -21.45 14.00
C PHE A 83 -2.40 -22.60 13.44
N ILE A 84 -2.95 -23.25 12.43
CA ILE A 84 -2.27 -24.23 11.58
C ILE A 84 -2.11 -23.67 10.17
N ASN A 85 -1.14 -24.21 9.43
CA ASN A 85 -0.83 -23.84 8.04
C ASN A 85 -0.51 -22.34 7.86
N VAL A 86 0.23 -21.76 8.80
CA VAL A 86 0.55 -20.32 8.82
C VAL A 86 1.22 -19.84 7.53
N ASN A 87 2.09 -20.66 6.93
CA ASN A 87 2.78 -20.31 5.69
C ASN A 87 1.85 -20.17 4.48
N ASN A 88 0.60 -20.63 4.55
CA ASN A 88 -0.37 -20.42 3.48
C ASN A 88 -0.74 -18.95 3.29
N THR A 89 -0.47 -18.11 4.30
CA THR A 89 -0.79 -16.67 4.23
C THR A 89 0.34 -15.80 3.70
N ILE A 90 1.41 -16.43 3.20
CA ILE A 90 2.51 -15.76 2.51
C ILE A 90 2.10 -15.54 1.05
N GLY A 91 2.45 -14.39 0.50
CA GLY A 91 2.10 -14.02 -0.87
C GLY A 91 0.70 -13.41 -1.00
N LEU A 92 0.15 -13.48 -2.21
CA LEU A 92 -1.17 -12.93 -2.56
C LEU A 92 -2.27 -13.96 -2.29
N SER A 93 -3.51 -13.48 -2.25
CA SER A 93 -4.70 -14.32 -2.05
C SER A 93 -4.80 -15.41 -3.13
N ASN A 94 -4.99 -16.67 -2.70
CA ASN A 94 -5.08 -17.80 -3.63
C ASN A 94 -6.04 -18.91 -3.16
N GLY A 95 -6.81 -18.67 -2.09
CA GLY A 95 -7.74 -19.63 -1.50
C GLY A 95 -7.10 -20.61 -0.52
N THR A 96 -5.79 -20.54 -0.28
CA THR A 96 -5.11 -21.35 0.76
C THR A 96 -5.09 -20.58 2.07
N LEU A 97 -5.51 -21.23 3.16
CA LEU A 97 -5.80 -20.49 4.40
C LEU A 97 -4.93 -21.00 5.56
N ALA A 98 -4.45 -20.09 6.39
CA ALA A 98 -4.18 -20.41 7.79
C ALA A 98 -5.51 -20.48 8.53
N SER A 99 -5.64 -21.47 9.42
CA SER A 99 -6.89 -21.68 10.13
C SER A 99 -6.67 -21.88 11.62
N LEU A 100 -7.57 -21.33 12.40
CA LEU A 100 -7.73 -21.59 13.81
C LEU A 100 -9.11 -22.19 13.99
N ASN A 101 -9.16 -23.44 14.42
CA ASN A 101 -10.40 -24.17 14.60
C ASN A 101 -10.67 -24.33 16.09
N SER A 102 -11.94 -24.32 16.49
CA SER A 102 -12.32 -24.60 17.86
C SER A 102 -12.16 -26.08 18.21
N ALA A 103 -11.51 -26.36 19.33
CA ALA A 103 -11.43 -27.71 19.90
C ALA A 103 -12.55 -27.92 20.93
N LEU A 104 -12.99 -29.18 21.11
CA LEU A 104 -14.09 -29.57 22.03
C LEU A 104 -13.91 -29.10 23.48
N LEU A 105 -12.66 -28.96 23.94
CA LEU A 105 -12.36 -28.86 25.38
C LEU A 105 -11.53 -27.64 25.76
N ILE A 106 -11.01 -26.87 24.80
CA ILE A 106 -10.14 -25.72 25.07
C ILE A 106 -10.47 -24.58 24.12
N GLN A 107 -10.51 -23.37 24.68
CA GLN A 107 -10.52 -22.14 23.89
C GLN A 107 -9.29 -22.13 22.98
N THR A 108 -9.50 -21.82 21.71
CA THR A 108 -8.41 -21.61 20.75
C THR A 108 -8.22 -20.13 20.51
N ARG A 109 -6.96 -19.73 20.46
CA ARG A 109 -6.58 -18.34 20.23
C ARG A 109 -5.24 -18.30 19.52
N GLY A 110 -4.95 -17.19 18.87
CA GLY A 110 -3.64 -17.00 18.29
C GLY A 110 -3.49 -15.68 17.59
N ARG A 111 -2.24 -15.42 17.22
CA ARG A 111 -1.85 -14.29 16.40
C ARG A 111 -0.93 -14.77 15.29
N LEU A 112 -1.19 -14.28 14.09
CA LEU A 112 -0.28 -14.29 12.97
C LEU A 112 0.32 -12.91 12.83
N VAL A 113 1.61 -12.85 12.55
CA VAL A 113 2.33 -11.64 12.15
C VAL A 113 2.87 -11.89 10.75
N LEU A 114 2.61 -10.96 9.85
CA LEU A 114 3.06 -11.01 8.47
C LEU A 114 4.04 -9.86 8.24
N ASP A 115 5.19 -10.20 7.65
CA ASP A 115 6.23 -9.24 7.31
C ASP A 115 6.24 -9.01 5.81
N TYR A 116 6.63 -7.81 5.42
CA TYR A 116 6.64 -7.37 4.04
C TYR A 116 8.00 -6.82 3.65
N SER A 117 8.32 -6.95 2.37
CA SER A 117 9.46 -6.29 1.74
C SER A 117 8.99 -5.75 0.41
N MET A 118 8.63 -4.46 0.38
CA MET A 118 7.82 -3.85 -0.68
C MET A 118 8.52 -2.67 -1.34
N LEU A 119 9.77 -2.39 -0.98
CA LEU A 119 10.47 -1.21 -1.48
C LEU A 119 10.72 -1.35 -2.99
N PRO A 120 10.10 -0.51 -3.84
CA PRO A 120 10.27 -0.61 -5.27
C PRO A 120 11.70 -0.30 -5.70
N THR A 121 12.15 -0.93 -6.78
CA THR A 121 13.33 -0.46 -7.52
C THR A 121 13.09 1.00 -7.88
N GLN A 122 14.05 1.89 -7.61
CA GLN A 122 13.96 3.33 -7.91
C GLN A 122 12.95 4.14 -7.08
N TYR A 123 12.54 3.68 -5.89
CA TYR A 123 11.64 4.41 -4.97
C TYR A 123 11.99 5.89 -4.74
N LYS A 124 13.28 6.27 -4.84
CA LYS A 124 13.75 7.65 -4.69
C LYS A 124 13.19 8.61 -5.74
N TYR A 125 12.78 8.10 -6.90
CA TYR A 125 12.15 8.87 -7.97
C TYR A 125 10.62 8.75 -7.94
N LEU A 126 10.05 8.08 -6.95
CA LEU A 126 8.62 7.89 -6.82
C LEU A 126 8.10 8.64 -5.60
N GLU A 127 6.82 8.97 -5.65
CA GLU A 127 6.05 9.53 -4.57
C GLU A 127 4.86 8.61 -4.29
N ILE A 128 4.55 8.41 -3.01
CA ILE A 128 3.42 7.57 -2.60
C ILE A 128 2.17 8.42 -2.69
N GLU A 129 1.17 7.95 -3.43
CA GLU A 129 -0.15 8.57 -3.47
C GLU A 129 -1.14 7.84 -2.57
N GLN A 130 -1.03 6.51 -2.50
CA GLN A 130 -1.97 5.70 -1.75
C GLN A 130 -1.35 4.43 -1.20
N VAL A 131 -1.78 4.03 -0.01
CA VAL A 131 -1.43 2.74 0.60
C VAL A 131 -2.67 2.11 1.21
N ILE A 132 -3.08 0.95 0.69
CA ILE A 132 -4.25 0.20 1.15
C ILE A 132 -3.82 -1.18 1.67
N ILE A 133 -4.29 -1.56 2.85
CA ILE A 133 -4.18 -2.92 3.38
C ILE A 133 -5.48 -3.68 3.09
N LYS A 134 -5.38 -4.88 2.51
CA LYS A 134 -6.51 -5.74 2.17
C LYS A 134 -6.43 -7.07 2.91
N TYR A 135 -7.39 -7.36 3.77
CA TYR A 135 -7.46 -8.62 4.52
C TYR A 135 -8.47 -9.59 3.90
N TYR A 136 -7.96 -10.73 3.43
CA TYR A 136 -8.79 -11.82 2.92
C TYR A 136 -8.99 -12.84 4.02
N CYS A 137 -10.14 -12.77 4.70
CA CYS A 137 -10.37 -13.57 5.90
C CYS A 137 -11.81 -14.08 5.99
N ARG A 138 -12.01 -15.07 6.86
CA ARG A 138 -13.33 -15.61 7.15
C ARG A 138 -13.45 -15.94 8.63
N LEU A 139 -14.60 -15.58 9.19
CA LEU A 139 -15.02 -15.99 10.51
C LEU A 139 -16.30 -16.81 10.36
N ASN A 140 -16.30 -18.05 10.85
CA ASN A 140 -17.47 -18.93 10.80
C ASN A 140 -17.78 -19.45 12.22
N LEU A 141 -19.02 -19.25 12.65
CA LEU A 141 -19.56 -19.78 13.89
C LEU A 141 -20.69 -20.76 13.56
N THR A 142 -20.46 -22.05 13.77
CA THR A 142 -21.43 -23.12 13.43
C THR A 142 -22.17 -23.66 14.65
N LEU A 143 -21.63 -23.44 15.86
CA LEU A 143 -22.26 -23.79 17.13
C LEU A 143 -22.26 -22.59 18.09
N ALA A 144 -23.43 -22.24 18.62
CA ALA A 144 -23.64 -21.10 19.51
C ALA A 144 -23.20 -21.35 20.95
N VAL A 145 -21.91 -21.58 21.17
CA VAL A 145 -21.32 -21.55 22.51
C VAL A 145 -20.17 -20.55 22.48
N GLY A 146 -20.35 -19.41 23.14
CA GLY A 146 -19.36 -18.34 23.26
C GLY A 146 -19.29 -17.38 22.07
N VAL A 147 -18.23 -16.59 22.05
CA VAL A 147 -17.94 -15.56 21.04
C VAL A 147 -16.71 -15.97 20.24
N SER A 148 -16.81 -15.86 18.92
CA SER A 148 -15.67 -15.96 18.00
C SER A 148 -15.33 -14.58 17.50
N SER A 149 -14.06 -14.23 17.48
CA SER A 149 -13.62 -12.93 16.96
C SER A 149 -12.34 -13.03 16.16
N MET A 150 -12.19 -12.08 15.25
CA MET A 150 -10.92 -11.77 14.62
C MET A 150 -10.65 -10.27 14.74
N ILE A 151 -9.38 -9.92 14.88
CA ILE A 151 -8.94 -8.53 15.00
C ILE A 151 -7.78 -8.30 14.02
N LEU A 152 -7.86 -7.20 13.29
CA LEU A 152 -6.91 -6.80 12.26
C LEU A 152 -6.03 -5.68 12.81
N TYR A 153 -4.73 -5.81 12.64
CA TYR A 153 -3.75 -4.86 13.14
C TYR A 153 -2.70 -4.57 12.09
N TRP A 154 -2.13 -3.38 12.13
CA TRP A 154 -0.89 -3.09 11.44
C TRP A 154 0.06 -2.28 12.32
N ARG A 155 1.31 -2.16 11.89
CA ARG A 155 2.29 -1.23 12.46
C ARG A 155 3.36 -0.87 11.42
N PRO A 156 3.97 0.32 11.54
CA PRO A 156 4.98 0.77 10.58
C PRO A 156 6.32 0.01 10.69
N ASN A 157 6.65 -0.50 11.89
CA ASN A 157 7.84 -1.33 12.12
C ASN A 157 7.71 -2.10 13.45
N THR A 158 8.70 -2.93 13.76
CA THR A 158 8.69 -3.81 14.95
C THR A 158 8.76 -3.11 16.30
N GLN A 159 9.23 -1.86 16.34
CA GLN A 159 9.43 -1.07 17.56
C GLN A 159 8.17 -0.31 17.97
N VAL A 160 7.25 -0.09 17.03
CA VAL A 160 5.98 0.61 17.27
C VAL A 160 4.92 -0.39 17.75
N ASN A 161 4.02 0.10 18.60
CA ASN A 161 2.87 -0.66 19.05
C ASN A 161 1.91 -0.96 17.89
N TRP A 162 1.15 -2.04 18.02
CA TRP A 162 0.13 -2.40 17.06
C TRP A 162 -1.02 -1.39 17.06
N ILE A 163 -1.44 -0.99 15.87
CA ILE A 163 -2.61 -0.15 15.63
C ILE A 163 -3.75 -1.09 15.25
N GLU A 164 -4.83 -1.07 16.04
CA GLU A 164 -6.04 -1.82 15.73
C GLU A 164 -6.79 -1.14 14.59
N LEU A 165 -7.09 -1.90 13.54
CA LEU A 165 -7.85 -1.43 12.38
C LEU A 165 -9.33 -1.75 12.54
N GLN A 166 -9.63 -3.00 12.89
CA GLN A 166 -10.99 -3.47 13.03
C GLN A 166 -11.07 -4.76 13.85
N GLN A 167 -12.14 -4.90 14.63
CA GLN A 167 -12.55 -6.16 15.23
C GLN A 167 -13.87 -6.63 14.63
N ILE A 168 -13.93 -7.91 14.26
CA ILE A 168 -15.15 -8.59 13.81
C ILE A 168 -15.45 -9.72 14.78
N SER A 169 -16.70 -9.84 15.20
CA SER A 169 -17.10 -10.83 16.20
C SER A 169 -18.47 -11.43 15.87
N LEU A 170 -18.62 -12.73 16.11
CA LEU A 170 -19.87 -13.47 16.02
C LEU A 170 -20.18 -14.12 17.36
N SER A 171 -21.36 -13.86 17.89
CA SER A 171 -21.94 -14.50 19.09
C SER A 171 -23.16 -15.36 18.78
N ILE A 172 -23.62 -15.36 17.53
CA ILE A 172 -24.74 -16.14 17.01
C ILE A 172 -24.25 -16.88 15.76
N ILE A 173 -24.79 -18.08 15.51
CA ILE A 173 -24.42 -18.91 14.36
C ILE A 173 -24.53 -18.10 13.07
N GLY A 174 -23.48 -18.19 12.25
CA GLY A 174 -23.37 -17.45 11.01
C GLY A 174 -21.93 -17.35 10.53
N SER A 175 -21.72 -16.59 9.46
CA SER A 175 -20.40 -16.36 8.89
C SER A 175 -20.22 -14.91 8.46
N ALA A 176 -18.99 -14.43 8.59
CA ALA A 176 -18.49 -13.22 7.95
C ALA A 176 -17.38 -13.65 6.98
N ASN A 177 -17.55 -13.37 5.69
CA ASN A 177 -16.69 -13.89 4.64
C ASN A 177 -16.17 -12.75 3.75
N TYR A 178 -14.85 -12.61 3.71
CA TYR A 178 -14.13 -11.58 2.98
C TYR A 178 -13.06 -12.20 2.06
N LEU A 179 -13.23 -13.47 1.67
CA LEU A 179 -12.28 -14.16 0.78
C LEU A 179 -12.37 -13.70 -0.68
N THR A 180 -13.52 -13.16 -1.10
CA THR A 180 -13.71 -12.62 -2.46
C THR A 180 -13.77 -11.10 -2.50
N ASN A 181 -14.18 -10.48 -1.40
CA ASN A 181 -14.24 -9.03 -1.22
C ASN A 181 -13.49 -8.73 0.10
N PRO A 182 -12.21 -8.34 0.03
CA PRO A 182 -11.40 -8.17 1.23
C PRO A 182 -11.88 -6.99 2.05
N ILE A 183 -11.50 -6.98 3.33
CA ILE A 183 -11.62 -5.79 4.17
C ILE A 183 -10.47 -4.87 3.83
N GLU A 184 -10.78 -3.66 3.38
CA GLU A 184 -9.79 -2.67 2.96
C GLU A 184 -9.62 -1.56 4.02
N HIS A 185 -8.38 -1.18 4.27
CA HIS A 185 -8.02 -0.07 5.14
C HIS A 185 -7.01 0.83 4.43
N ASP A 186 -7.42 2.08 4.17
CA ASP A 186 -6.53 3.12 3.68
C ASP A 186 -5.68 3.66 4.85
N ILE A 187 -4.37 3.55 4.72
CA ILE A 187 -3.39 4.01 5.71
C ILE A 187 -2.51 5.15 5.19
N THR A 188 -2.88 5.75 4.05
CA THR A 188 -2.08 6.73 3.32
C THR A 188 -1.62 7.89 4.20
N ASP A 189 -2.54 8.53 4.92
CA ASP A 189 -2.21 9.67 5.79
C ASP A 189 -1.20 9.30 6.89
N MET A 190 -1.29 8.08 7.43
CA MET A 190 -0.38 7.61 8.46
C MET A 190 1.01 7.30 7.89
N VAL A 191 1.09 6.81 6.66
CA VAL A 191 2.36 6.56 5.95
C VAL A 191 3.01 7.87 5.53
N LEU A 192 2.26 8.79 4.91
CA LEU A 192 2.75 10.08 4.47
C LEU A 192 3.09 11.03 5.63
N GLY A 193 2.44 10.87 6.78
CA GLY A 193 2.76 11.60 8.00
C GLY A 193 4.07 11.16 8.68
N ALA A 194 4.70 10.07 8.25
CA ALA A 194 5.97 9.61 8.80
C ALA A 194 7.16 10.45 8.28
N PRO A 195 8.27 10.56 9.05
CA PRO A 195 9.47 11.25 8.59
C PRO A 195 10.08 10.67 7.31
N ASP A 196 10.00 9.34 7.14
CA ASP A 196 10.37 8.63 5.92
C ASP A 196 9.26 7.61 5.57
N PRO A 197 8.34 7.96 4.65
CA PRO A 197 7.28 7.07 4.20
C PRO A 197 7.79 5.77 3.58
N TRP A 198 8.95 5.80 2.90
CA TRP A 198 9.52 4.62 2.27
C TRP A 198 10.13 3.66 3.29
N GLU A 199 10.64 4.18 4.41
CA GLU A 199 11.05 3.34 5.55
C GLU A 199 9.85 2.58 6.13
N VAL A 200 8.68 3.22 6.23
CA VAL A 200 7.44 2.55 6.67
C VAL A 200 7.07 1.44 5.69
N ILE A 201 7.04 1.71 4.38
CA ILE A 201 6.74 0.69 3.36
C ILE A 201 7.69 -0.51 3.43
N ASN A 202 8.97 -0.27 3.69
CA ASN A 202 9.97 -1.33 3.74
C ASN A 202 9.89 -2.19 5.01
N ASN A 203 9.32 -1.69 6.10
CA ASN A 203 9.33 -2.35 7.41
C ASN A 203 7.93 -2.67 7.98
N LEU A 204 6.88 -2.35 7.22
CA LEU A 204 5.49 -2.56 7.61
C LEU A 204 5.25 -4.02 8.02
N GLN A 205 4.46 -4.19 9.08
CA GLN A 205 3.93 -5.49 9.47
C GLN A 205 2.42 -5.41 9.63
N THR A 206 1.76 -6.49 9.25
CA THR A 206 0.34 -6.70 9.57
C THR A 206 0.21 -7.83 10.57
N SER A 207 -0.93 -7.88 11.23
CA SER A 207 -1.21 -8.94 12.15
C SER A 207 -2.69 -9.24 12.23
N PHE A 208 -2.95 -10.54 12.32
CA PHE A 208 -4.28 -11.11 12.40
C PHE A 208 -4.39 -11.90 13.71
N VAL A 209 -5.32 -11.50 14.56
CA VAL A 209 -5.63 -12.20 15.81
C VAL A 209 -6.94 -12.94 15.63
N GLY A 210 -6.98 -14.21 16.03
CA GLY A 210 -8.21 -15.01 16.08
C GLY A 210 -8.45 -15.52 17.48
N THR A 211 -9.70 -15.46 17.97
CA THR A 211 -10.08 -16.03 19.27
C THR A 211 -11.43 -16.72 19.22
N HIS A 212 -11.53 -17.86 19.91
CA HIS A 212 -12.77 -18.55 20.21
C HIS A 212 -12.89 -18.70 21.73
N THR A 213 -13.91 -18.07 22.32
CA THR A 213 -14.12 -18.08 23.77
C THR A 213 -15.03 -19.21 24.25
N GLY A 214 -15.81 -19.84 23.38
CA GLY A 214 -16.67 -20.96 23.77
C GLY A 214 -16.28 -22.30 23.14
N LEU A 215 -16.91 -23.34 23.69
CA LEU A 215 -16.61 -24.74 23.42
C LEU A 215 -17.59 -25.28 22.37
N GLY A 216 -17.07 -25.72 21.23
CA GLY A 216 -17.89 -26.28 20.16
C GLY A 216 -17.04 -26.69 18.99
N LEU A 217 -17.41 -27.74 18.26
CA LEU A 217 -16.71 -28.14 17.04
C LEU A 217 -17.16 -27.32 15.84
N GLY A 218 -16.21 -27.02 14.95
CA GLY A 218 -16.52 -26.45 13.64
C GLY A 218 -16.65 -24.93 13.60
N ASN A 219 -16.30 -24.21 14.67
CA ASN A 219 -16.03 -22.79 14.56
C ASN A 219 -14.62 -22.60 13.98
N THR A 220 -14.48 -21.62 13.10
CA THR A 220 -13.25 -21.42 12.35
C THR A 220 -12.98 -19.94 12.16
N VAL A 221 -11.76 -19.53 12.49
CA VAL A 221 -11.17 -18.27 12.03
C VAL A 221 -10.13 -18.60 10.97
N GLN A 222 -10.20 -17.94 9.82
CA GLN A 222 -9.30 -18.16 8.69
C GLN A 222 -8.74 -16.85 8.15
N LEU A 223 -7.49 -16.92 7.74
CA LEU A 223 -6.79 -15.90 6.96
C LEU A 223 -6.26 -16.56 5.69
N ASP A 224 -6.58 -16.02 4.52
CA ASP A 224 -6.01 -16.40 3.22
C ASP A 224 -4.71 -15.65 3.02
N ALA A 225 -4.79 -14.33 2.90
CA ALA A 225 -3.64 -13.46 2.74
C ALA A 225 -3.96 -12.08 3.28
N VAL A 226 -2.91 -11.27 3.39
CA VAL A 226 -3.03 -9.82 3.58
C VAL A 226 -2.19 -9.15 2.50
N GLU A 227 -2.86 -8.44 1.62
CA GLU A 227 -2.22 -7.73 0.50
C GLU A 227 -2.04 -6.26 0.86
N ILE A 228 -0.94 -5.67 0.38
CA ILE A 228 -0.67 -4.24 0.48
C ILE A 228 -0.63 -3.69 -0.93
N GLU A 229 -1.54 -2.77 -1.24
CA GLU A 229 -1.55 -2.03 -2.49
C GLU A 229 -0.89 -0.68 -2.28
N ILE A 230 0.07 -0.33 -3.14
CA ILE A 230 0.78 0.93 -3.10
C ILE A 230 0.67 1.57 -4.48
N CYS A 231 -0.02 2.71 -4.54
CA CYS A 231 -0.11 3.55 -5.73
C CYS A 231 0.88 4.71 -5.65
N MET A 232 1.57 4.98 -6.75
CA MET A 232 2.69 5.92 -6.80
C MET A 232 2.64 6.79 -8.05
N THR A 233 3.14 8.01 -7.90
CA THR A 233 3.40 8.96 -8.98
C THR A 233 4.90 9.19 -9.14
N GLY A 234 5.27 9.86 -10.24
CA GLY A 234 6.66 10.14 -10.56
C GLY A 234 7.14 11.49 -10.03
N LYS A 235 8.32 11.51 -9.39
CA LYS A 235 9.05 12.74 -9.08
C LYS A 235 9.75 13.26 -10.34
N ASN A 236 9.01 14.06 -11.10
CA ASN A 236 9.49 14.64 -12.35
C ASN A 236 10.59 15.68 -12.09
N GLN A 237 11.64 15.68 -12.92
CA GLN A 237 12.71 16.68 -12.89
C GLN A 237 12.73 17.48 -14.18
N ILE A 238 12.86 18.80 -14.06
CA ILE A 238 12.86 19.72 -15.20
C ILE A 238 14.01 20.68 -15.05
N THR A 239 14.83 20.74 -16.09
CA THR A 239 15.97 21.66 -16.20
C THR A 239 15.76 22.52 -17.41
N ILE A 240 15.85 23.84 -17.23
CA ILE A 240 15.68 24.81 -18.30
C ILE A 240 17.01 25.50 -18.54
N PHE A 241 17.39 25.60 -19.80
CA PHE A 241 18.64 26.22 -20.23
C PHE A 241 18.36 27.55 -20.92
N GLY A 242 19.22 28.53 -20.69
CA GLY A 242 19.03 29.87 -21.20
C GLY A 242 20.16 30.83 -20.85
N TYR A 243 20.00 32.09 -21.24
CA TYR A 243 20.92 33.18 -20.92
C TYR A 243 20.18 34.49 -20.65
N GLU A 244 20.86 35.40 -19.97
CA GLU A 244 20.47 36.79 -19.81
C GLU A 244 21.20 37.65 -20.85
N ALA A 245 20.50 38.64 -21.40
CA ALA A 245 21.02 39.55 -22.41
C ALA A 245 20.70 40.99 -22.01
#